data_AF-A0A2G4R699-F1
#
_entry.id   AF-A0A2G4R699-F1
#
_cell.length_a   1.000
_cell.length_b   1.000
_cell.length_c   1.000
_cell.angle_alpha   90.00
_cell.angle_beta   90.00
_cell.angle_gamma   90.00
#
_symmetry.space_group_name_H-M   'P 1'
#
loop_
_entity.id
_entity.type
_entity.pdbx_description
1 polymer ?
#
loop_
_entity_poly.entity_id
_entity_poly.type
_entity_poly.pdbx_seq_one_letter_code
_entity_poly.pdbx_strand_id
1 'polypeptide(L)'
;MDFNTVLMCIGDKLPRDGVASITLKDKFEKLSEESQKNAITQLSVLNLKSPALVFWVGTFLLGGFGVGRFMIGDMILGFVRLGLNLPFIMTMVIATASGISEDHILTQVSGLSMFANWTVWWIVDMFLVGKKLRKKNYEKISAVFDNLK
;
A
#
# COMPACT_ATOMS: atom_id res chain seq x y z
N MET A 1 5.67 -7.64 -28.49
CA MET A 1 5.12 -8.21 -27.24
C MET A 1 3.60 -8.22 -27.40
N ASP A 2 2.93 -9.35 -27.16
CA ASP A 2 1.47 -9.41 -27.21
C ASP A 2 0.88 -9.03 -25.83
N PHE A 3 -0.43 -8.75 -25.78
CA PHE A 3 -1.07 -8.32 -24.54
C PHE A 3 -1.07 -9.41 -23.46
N ASN A 4 -1.13 -10.69 -23.84
CA ASN A 4 -1.06 -11.80 -22.89
C ASN A 4 0.28 -11.82 -22.16
N THR A 5 1.41 -11.56 -22.85
CA THR A 5 2.72 -11.44 -22.20
C THR A 5 2.73 -10.29 -21.18
N VAL A 6 2.17 -9.12 -21.55
CA VAL A 6 2.06 -7.97 -20.63
C VAL A 6 1.22 -8.34 -19.40
N LEU A 7 0.09 -9.02 -19.61
CA LEU A 7 -0.81 -9.46 -18.54
C LEU A 7 -0.12 -10.44 -17.58
N MET A 8 0.75 -11.33 -18.07
CA MET A 8 1.56 -12.20 -17.21
C MET A 8 2.55 -11.41 -16.34
N CYS A 9 3.15 -10.35 -16.89
CA CYS A 9 4.11 -9.51 -16.17
C CYS A 9 3.48 -8.60 -15.09
N ILE A 10 2.20 -8.22 -15.25
CA ILE A 10 1.51 -7.31 -14.33
C ILE A 10 0.42 -8.00 -13.50
N GLY A 11 0.09 -9.26 -13.79
CA GLY A 11 -1.02 -9.98 -13.18
C GLY A 11 -0.89 -10.13 -11.66
N ASP A 12 0.33 -10.28 -11.15
CA ASP A 12 0.61 -10.34 -9.71
C ASP A 12 0.28 -9.01 -8.98
N LYS A 13 0.28 -7.90 -9.73
CA LYS A 13 -0.02 -6.53 -9.26
C LYS A 13 -1.50 -6.16 -9.32
N LEU A 14 -2.33 -6.97 -9.97
CA LEU A 14 -3.77 -6.75 -10.14
C LEU A 14 -4.61 -7.30 -8.96
N PRO A 15 -5.89 -6.89 -8.84
CA PRO A 15 -6.85 -7.54 -7.96
C PRO A 15 -6.94 -9.05 -8.23
N ARG A 16 -7.15 -9.85 -7.17
CA ARG A 16 -7.21 -11.32 -7.25
C ARG A 16 -8.63 -11.84 -7.50
N ASP A 17 -9.48 -11.03 -8.11
CA ASP A 17 -10.89 -11.33 -8.40
C ASP A 17 -11.09 -12.00 -9.77
N GLY A 18 -10.05 -12.09 -10.61
CA GLY A 18 -10.10 -12.66 -11.96
C GLY A 18 -10.84 -11.79 -12.97
N VAL A 19 -11.81 -10.99 -12.53
CA VAL A 19 -12.56 -10.03 -13.33
C VAL A 19 -11.65 -8.94 -13.87
N ALA A 20 -10.70 -8.44 -13.06
CA ALA A 20 -9.84 -7.33 -13.44
C ALA A 20 -9.02 -7.61 -14.72
N SER A 21 -8.42 -8.80 -14.85
CA SER A 21 -7.64 -9.18 -16.04
C SER A 21 -8.52 -9.35 -17.28
N ILE A 22 -9.72 -9.93 -17.11
CA ILE A 22 -10.68 -10.10 -18.21
C ILE A 22 -11.15 -8.74 -18.73
N THR A 23 -11.49 -7.81 -17.84
CA THR A 23 -11.91 -6.46 -18.22
C THR A 23 -10.79 -5.68 -18.92
N LEU A 24 -9.55 -5.80 -18.45
CA LEU A 24 -8.40 -5.15 -19.12
C LEU A 24 -8.16 -5.73 -20.52
N LYS A 25 -8.36 -7.03 -20.70
CA LYS A 25 -8.27 -7.68 -22.01
C LYS A 25 -9.34 -7.19 -22.98
N ASP A 26 -10.61 -7.16 -22.54
CA ASP A 26 -11.72 -6.63 -23.33
C ASP A 26 -11.50 -5.15 -23.71
N LYS A 27 -11.01 -4.33 -22.78
CA LYS A 27 -10.63 -2.93 -23.07
C LYS A 27 -9.52 -2.83 -24.11
N PHE A 28 -8.50 -3.66 -24.00
CA PHE A 28 -7.37 -3.67 -24.95
C PHE A 28 -7.80 -4.10 -26.36
N GLU A 29 -8.62 -5.15 -26.47
CA GLU A 29 -9.12 -5.66 -27.76
C GLU A 29 -10.02 -4.66 -28.50
N LYS A 30 -10.65 -3.74 -27.76
CA LYS A 30 -11.48 -2.65 -28.33
C LYS A 30 -10.67 -1.46 -28.86
N LEU A 31 -9.36 -1.40 -28.61
CA LEU A 31 -8.50 -0.34 -29.14
C LEU A 31 -8.11 -0.62 -30.59
N SER A 32 -7.83 0.44 -31.36
CA SER A 32 -7.26 0.33 -32.71
C SER A 32 -5.86 -0.32 -32.67
N GLU A 33 -5.39 -0.88 -33.78
CA GLU A 33 -4.06 -1.51 -33.84
C GLU A 33 -2.91 -0.55 -33.46
N GLU A 34 -3.03 0.73 -33.79
CA GLU A 34 -2.08 1.76 -33.40
C GLU A 34 -2.15 2.04 -31.89
N SER A 35 -3.36 2.22 -31.35
CA SER A 35 -3.58 2.40 -29.91
C SER A 35 -3.14 1.19 -29.08
N GLN A 36 -3.25 -0.03 -29.62
CA GLN A 36 -2.74 -1.25 -28.97
C GLN A 36 -1.21 -1.23 -28.82
N LYS A 37 -0.47 -0.83 -29.87
CA LYS A 37 0.99 -0.67 -29.81
C LYS A 37 1.39 0.40 -28.80
N ASN A 38 0.67 1.52 -28.79
CA ASN A 38 0.88 2.60 -27.83
C ASN A 38 0.58 2.16 -26.40
N ALA A 39 -0.48 1.37 -26.18
CA ALA A 39 -0.85 0.83 -24.89
C ALA A 39 0.25 -0.10 -24.34
N ILE A 40 0.75 -1.05 -25.14
CA ILE A 40 1.83 -1.95 -24.73
C ILE A 40 3.09 -1.15 -24.33
N THR A 41 3.41 -0.11 -25.09
CA THR A 41 4.54 0.78 -24.81
C THR A 41 4.34 1.52 -23.48
N GLN A 42 3.17 2.13 -23.27
CA GLN A 42 2.84 2.84 -22.03
C GLN A 42 2.80 1.91 -20.81
N LEU A 43 2.26 0.70 -20.95
CA LEU A 43 2.23 -0.28 -19.88
C LEU A 43 3.63 -0.76 -19.48
N SER A 44 4.55 -0.86 -20.43
CA SER A 44 5.93 -1.26 -20.17
C SER A 44 6.71 -0.22 -19.35
N VAL A 45 6.37 1.07 -19.49
CA VAL A 45 6.95 2.16 -18.69
C VAL A 45 6.13 2.51 -17.45
N LEU A 46 4.96 1.89 -17.27
CA LEU A 46 4.06 2.19 -16.16
C LEU A 46 4.64 1.67 -14.84
N ASN A 47 4.97 2.59 -13.93
CA ASN A 47 5.48 2.28 -12.60
C ASN A 47 4.39 1.73 -11.67
N LEU A 48 4.05 0.45 -11.85
CA LEU A 48 3.16 -0.31 -10.98
C LEU A 48 3.91 -0.80 -9.74
N LYS A 49 3.46 -0.36 -8.57
CA LYS A 49 4.04 -0.74 -7.29
C LYS A 49 3.76 -2.22 -6.99
N SER A 50 4.77 -2.95 -6.53
CA SER A 50 4.65 -4.37 -6.18
C SER A 50 3.88 -4.55 -4.86
N PRO A 51 2.76 -5.29 -4.84
CA PRO A 51 2.05 -5.60 -3.61
C PRO A 51 2.87 -6.39 -2.59
N ALA A 52 3.77 -7.27 -3.05
CA ALA A 52 4.63 -8.05 -2.16
C ALA A 52 5.64 -7.16 -1.42
N LEU A 53 6.26 -6.20 -2.12
CA LEU A 53 7.20 -5.25 -1.51
C LEU A 53 6.50 -4.38 -0.46
N VAL A 54 5.33 -3.83 -0.79
CA VAL A 54 4.56 -3.00 0.14
C VAL A 54 4.05 -3.81 1.34
N PHE A 55 3.72 -5.09 1.14
CA PHE A 55 3.36 -5.97 2.23
C PHE A 55 4.56 -6.23 3.15
N TRP A 56 5.65 -6.80 2.65
CA TRP A 56 6.78 -7.21 3.48
C TRP A 56 7.52 -6.04 4.11
N VAL A 57 7.87 -5.03 3.32
CA VAL A 57 8.66 -3.90 3.82
C VAL A 57 7.75 -2.87 4.48
N GLY A 58 6.70 -2.45 3.77
CA GLY A 58 5.85 -1.36 4.22
C GLY A 58 4.94 -1.71 5.37
N THR A 59 4.38 -2.93 5.37
CA THR A 59 3.33 -3.31 6.30
C THR A 59 3.85 -4.26 7.37
N PHE A 60 4.59 -5.30 7.01
CA PHE A 60 5.05 -6.30 7.96
C PHE A 60 6.20 -5.74 8.82
N LEU A 61 7.31 -5.29 8.20
CA LEU A 61 8.48 -4.77 8.93
C LEU A 61 8.26 -3.37 9.50
N LEU A 62 7.70 -2.45 8.70
CA LEU A 62 7.59 -1.03 9.05
C LEU A 62 6.14 -0.54 9.27
N GLY A 63 5.16 -1.45 9.26
CA GLY A 63 3.75 -1.04 9.32
C GLY A 63 3.33 -0.48 10.66
N GLY A 64 4.07 -0.77 11.73
CA GLY A 64 3.89 -0.14 13.04
C GLY A 64 3.97 1.39 13.00
N PHE A 65 4.85 1.92 12.16
CA PHE A 65 4.99 3.36 11.91
C PHE A 65 4.03 3.88 10.82
N GLY A 66 3.21 3.00 10.22
CA GLY A 66 2.31 3.36 9.12
C GLY A 66 2.98 3.48 7.75
N VAL A 67 4.21 2.98 7.56
CA VAL A 67 4.96 3.09 6.28
C VAL A 67 4.19 2.52 5.09
N GLY A 68 3.47 1.41 5.28
CA GLY A 68 2.63 0.80 4.24
C GLY A 68 1.62 1.78 3.64
N ARG A 69 1.07 2.71 4.43
CA ARG A 69 0.13 3.75 3.96
C ARG A 69 0.81 4.79 3.07
N PHE A 70 1.99 5.24 3.45
CA PHE A 70 2.80 6.13 2.60
C PHE A 70 3.20 5.45 1.30
N MET A 71 3.56 4.16 1.34
CA MET A 71 3.95 3.42 0.14
C MET A 71 2.82 3.28 -0.89
N ILE A 72 1.57 3.15 -0.45
CA ILE A 72 0.39 3.13 -1.34
C ILE A 72 -0.13 4.53 -1.68
N GLY A 73 0.51 5.60 -1.18
CA GLY A 73 0.10 6.99 -1.38
C GLY A 73 -1.16 7.39 -0.61
N ASP A 74 -1.50 6.69 0.49
CA ASP A 74 -2.55 7.06 1.45
C ASP A 74 -1.93 7.99 2.52
N MET A 75 -1.46 9.17 2.07
CA MET A 75 -0.58 10.04 2.85
C MET A 75 -1.26 10.58 4.11
N ILE A 76 -2.53 10.98 4.00
CA ILE A 76 -3.31 11.53 5.12
C ILE A 76 -3.38 10.51 6.25
N LEU A 77 -3.80 9.28 5.95
CA LEU A 77 -3.90 8.23 6.96
C LEU A 77 -2.52 7.81 7.47
N GLY A 78 -1.48 7.89 6.63
CA GLY A 78 -0.09 7.73 7.05
C GLY A 78 0.31 8.75 8.12
N PHE A 79 0.07 10.05 7.88
CA PHE A 79 0.39 11.11 8.83
C PHE A 79 -0.43 11.04 10.11
N VAL A 80 -1.72 10.71 10.03
CA VAL A 80 -2.57 10.47 11.22
C VAL A 80 -1.95 9.38 12.10
N ARG A 81 -1.50 8.27 11.51
CA ARG A 81 -0.86 7.18 12.26
C ARG A 81 0.48 7.58 12.85
N LEU A 82 1.30 8.29 12.08
CA LEU A 82 2.59 8.77 12.55
C LEU A 82 2.39 9.71 13.74
N GLY A 83 1.48 10.68 13.62
CA GLY A 83 1.16 11.63 14.68
C GLY A 83 0.55 10.99 15.93
N LEU A 84 -0.17 9.87 15.80
CA LEU A 84 -0.65 9.10 16.94
C LEU A 84 0.46 8.31 17.64
N ASN A 85 1.45 7.77 16.92
CA ASN A 85 2.51 6.96 17.51
C ASN A 85 3.68 7.79 18.08
N LEU A 86 3.99 8.93 17.47
CA LEU A 86 5.15 9.76 17.82
C LEU A 86 5.14 10.25 19.29
N PRO A 87 4.01 10.72 19.86
CA PRO A 87 3.95 11.14 21.25
C PRO A 87 4.27 10.01 22.23
N PHE A 88 3.76 8.79 22.00
CA PHE A 88 4.05 7.65 22.87
C PHE A 88 5.54 7.28 22.86
N ILE A 89 6.17 7.30 21.68
CA ILE A 89 7.61 7.05 21.56
C ILE A 89 8.40 8.11 22.32
N MET A 90 8.06 9.39 22.17
CA MET A 90 8.72 10.50 22.88
C MET A 90 8.57 10.36 24.40
N THR A 91 7.38 10.04 24.90
CA THR A 91 7.16 9.81 26.33
C THR A 91 8.01 8.66 26.85
N MET A 92 8.13 7.56 26.10
CA MET A 92 8.93 6.38 26.49
C MET A 92 10.44 6.70 26.53
N VAL A 93 10.94 7.43 25.53
CA VAL A 93 12.35 7.88 25.47
C VAL A 93 12.67 8.84 26.62
N ILE A 94 11.79 9.79 26.92
CA ILE A 94 12.02 10.74 28.02
C ILE A 94 12.00 10.00 29.37
N ALA A 95 11.04 9.11 29.59
CA ALA A 95 10.93 8.34 30.83
C ALA A 95 12.18 7.49 31.09
N THR A 96 12.71 6.83 30.06
CA THR A 96 13.94 6.02 30.18
C THR A 96 15.20 6.87 30.37
N ALA A 97 15.32 8.01 29.68
CA ALA A 97 16.50 8.88 29.76
C ALA A 97 16.59 9.69 31.07
N SER A 98 15.46 10.02 31.68
CA SER A 98 15.40 10.87 32.88
C SER A 98 15.54 10.11 34.19
N GLY A 99 15.58 8.77 34.16
CA GLY A 99 15.66 7.94 35.37
C GLY A 99 14.49 8.15 36.33
N ILE A 100 13.38 8.72 35.85
CA ILE A 100 12.21 9.02 36.66
C ILE A 100 11.62 7.68 37.10
N SER A 101 11.67 7.43 38.42
CA SER A 101 10.90 6.39 39.07
C SER A 101 9.42 6.81 39.08
N GLU A 102 8.76 6.50 37.98
CA GLU A 102 7.43 5.90 37.94
C GLU A 102 6.34 6.51 38.85
N ASP A 103 5.45 7.31 38.24
CA ASP A 103 4.04 6.90 38.32
C ASP A 103 3.95 5.56 37.58
N HIS A 104 4.15 4.47 38.32
CA HIS A 104 4.25 3.08 37.81
C HIS A 104 3.05 2.74 36.91
N ILE A 105 1.92 3.30 37.27
CA ILE A 105 0.65 3.14 36.57
C ILE A 105 0.64 3.89 35.24
N LEU A 106 1.10 5.15 35.18
CA LEU A 106 0.99 5.97 33.96
C LEU A 106 1.90 5.44 32.84
N THR A 107 3.13 5.05 33.16
CA THR A 107 4.09 4.50 32.19
C THR A 107 3.64 3.13 31.67
N GLN A 108 3.10 2.27 32.54
CA GLN A 108 2.58 0.96 32.11
C GLN A 108 1.29 1.08 31.28
N VAL A 109 0.35 1.95 31.70
CA VAL A 109 -0.90 2.17 30.96
C VAL A 109 -0.65 2.80 29.59
N SER A 110 0.27 3.76 29.49
CA SER A 110 0.65 4.36 28.21
C SER A 110 1.35 3.36 27.28
N GLY A 111 2.23 2.50 27.82
CA GLY A 111 2.86 1.41 27.07
C GLY A 111 1.87 0.37 26.54
N LEU A 112 0.92 -0.07 27.38
CA LEU A 112 -0.15 -0.99 26.97
C LEU A 112 -1.05 -0.39 25.89
N SER A 113 -1.41 0.90 26.05
CA SER A 113 -2.24 1.62 25.08
C SER A 113 -1.51 1.77 23.73
N MET A 114 -0.22 2.08 23.75
CA MET A 114 0.63 2.12 22.56
C MET A 114 0.68 0.74 21.89
N PHE A 115 0.91 -0.33 22.65
CA PHE A 115 1.00 -1.69 22.11
C PHE A 115 -0.32 -2.16 21.50
N ALA A 116 -1.46 -1.86 22.13
CA ALA A 116 -2.78 -2.17 21.62
C ALA A 116 -3.06 -1.41 20.31
N ASN A 117 -2.81 -0.09 20.29
CA ASN A 117 -2.97 0.74 19.10
C ASN A 117 -2.07 0.25 17.95
N TRP A 118 -0.80 -0.02 18.24
CA TRP A 118 0.17 -0.52 17.26
C TRP A 118 -0.28 -1.85 16.67
N THR A 119 -0.59 -2.83 17.52
CA THR A 119 -0.95 -4.20 17.08
C THR A 119 -2.23 -4.22 16.26
N VAL A 120 -3.30 -3.54 16.71
CA VAL A 120 -4.59 -3.54 16.01
C VAL A 120 -4.45 -2.91 14.62
N TRP A 121 -3.84 -1.72 14.52
CA TRP A 121 -3.71 -1.03 13.24
C TRP A 121 -2.72 -1.67 12.29
N TRP A 122 -1.68 -2.32 12.82
CA TRP A 122 -0.74 -3.12 12.04
C TRP A 122 -1.44 -4.32 11.40
N ILE A 123 -2.22 -5.09 12.18
CA ILE A 123 -3.00 -6.23 11.67
C ILE A 123 -4.00 -5.77 10.60
N VAL A 124 -4.74 -4.69 10.86
CA VAL A 124 -5.69 -4.13 9.88
C VAL A 124 -5.00 -3.79 8.56
N ASP A 125 -3.77 -3.26 8.60
CA ASP A 125 -3.03 -2.91 7.40
C ASP A 125 -2.56 -4.12 6.60
N MET A 126 -2.21 -5.22 7.25
CA MET A 126 -1.82 -6.47 6.57
C MET A 126 -2.89 -6.91 5.56
N PHE A 127 -4.17 -6.68 5.85
CA PHE A 127 -5.27 -7.04 4.97
C PHE A 127 -5.68 -5.93 4.00
N LEU A 128 -5.68 -4.67 4.44
CA LEU A 128 -6.22 -3.57 3.65
C LEU A 128 -5.22 -2.97 2.65
N VAL A 129 -3.95 -2.87 3.00
CA VAL A 129 -2.94 -2.16 2.19
C VAL A 129 -2.74 -2.85 0.85
N GLY A 130 -2.59 -4.18 0.85
CA GLY A 130 -2.45 -4.97 -0.36
C GLY A 130 -3.66 -4.87 -1.30
N LYS A 131 -4.89 -4.92 -0.74
CA LYS A 131 -6.14 -4.77 -1.52
C LYS A 131 -6.25 -3.39 -2.15
N LYS A 132 -6.02 -2.32 -1.37
CA LYS A 132 -6.05 -0.94 -1.87
C LYS A 132 -5.01 -0.71 -2.98
N LEU A 133 -3.80 -1.24 -2.82
CA LEU A 133 -2.73 -1.09 -3.80
C LEU A 133 -3.06 -1.75 -5.14
N ARG A 134 -3.55 -3.00 -5.10
CA ARG A 134 -3.97 -3.73 -6.30
C ARG A 134 -5.07 -2.97 -7.06
N LYS A 135 -6.02 -2.38 -6.33
CA LYS A 135 -7.07 -1.52 -6.92
C LYS A 135 -6.48 -0.28 -7.60
N LYS A 136 -5.57 0.44 -6.92
CA LYS A 136 -4.90 1.62 -7.52
C LYS A 136 -4.07 1.26 -8.76
N ASN A 137 -3.39 0.11 -8.75
CA ASN A 137 -2.64 -0.37 -9.91
C ASN A 137 -3.58 -0.64 -11.09
N TYR A 138 -4.72 -1.29 -10.86
CA TYR A 138 -5.75 -1.50 -11.87
C TYR A 138 -6.28 -0.18 -12.44
N GLU A 139 -6.61 0.80 -11.59
CA GLU A 139 -7.11 2.11 -12.02
C GLU A 139 -6.10 2.84 -12.94
N LYS A 140 -4.80 2.78 -12.62
CA LYS A 140 -3.74 3.33 -13.48
C LYS A 140 -3.68 2.68 -14.85
N ILE A 141 -3.80 1.36 -14.91
CA ILE A 141 -3.77 0.60 -16.18
C ILE A 141 -5.03 0.93 -16.99
N SER A 142 -6.21 0.95 -16.35
CA SER A 142 -7.46 1.31 -17.02
C SER A 142 -7.37 2.72 -17.62
N ALA A 143 -6.84 3.69 -16.88
CA ALA A 143 -6.68 5.06 -17.36
C ALA A 143 -5.80 5.15 -18.62
N VAL A 144 -4.77 4.31 -18.75
CA VAL A 144 -3.96 4.23 -19.99
C VAL A 144 -4.84 3.85 -21.18
N PHE A 145 -5.69 2.83 -21.04
CA PHE A 145 -6.59 2.42 -22.14
C PHE A 145 -7.66 3.46 -22.42
N ASP A 146 -8.22 4.06 -21.39
CA ASP A 146 -9.26 5.07 -21.54
C ASP A 146 -8.72 6.35 -22.23
N ASN A 147 -7.43 6.67 -22.08
CA ASN A 147 -6.76 7.78 -22.77
C ASN A 147 -6.38 7.49 -24.24
N LEU A 148 -6.38 6.22 -24.65
CA LEU A 148 -5.98 5.76 -25.99
C LEU A 148 -7.17 5.40 -26.88
N LYS A 149 -8.37 5.49 -26.32
CA LYS A 149 -9.65 5.27 -27.01
C LYS A 149 -10.08 6.53 -27.75
#